data_AF-A0A9P7DNN7-F1
#
_entry.id   AF-A0A9P7DNN7-F1
#
_cell.length_a   1.000
_cell.length_b   1.000
_cell.length_c   1.000
_cell.angle_alpha   90.00
_cell.angle_beta   90.00
_cell.angle_gamma   90.00
#
_symmetry.space_group_name_H-M   'P 1'
#
loop_
_entity.id
_entity.type
_entity.pdbx_description
1 polymer ?
#
loop_
_entity_poly.entity_id
_entity_poly.type
_entity_poly.pdbx_seq_one_letter_code
_entity_poly.pdbx_strand_id
1 'polypeptide(L)'
;MLRPRNIDHEAEIRSRVHLHEHFALTSSSAILDPSRHDGFVQDARKLIASVSPQQCAGWQRFVKCAEKCTEMFLPSREVDFAAFIQSVTFCIIITGFYGVDPGTLSPVDVAFMTSALNRHSDGISRQTPYYPGELYAMRERVYRWVGRERASQALETILPAYESMWRLAAVTLAYANGNQHMHNAFLDFSENPTQKQFHSFKVKNTRPSVEAIINEVLRLHPPIQRIARKSRHPLWKRLFYPAQEIADVGAVHRSCVYGTRLETFDAMRFHPQHERPVEMQLLAFGHGGLSCVAEEWAPMATALIVAKIVDRVDDVGFVLIGKAFDAKMYRNTRIGWDGWVVRKKEKGKDT
;
A
#
# COMPACT_ATOMS: atom_id res chain seq x y z
N MET A 1 -27.24 -4.79 12.00
CA MET A 1 -26.33 -4.03 12.89
C MET A 1 -25.58 -4.99 13.81
N LEU A 2 -24.33 -5.32 13.49
CA LEU A 2 -23.40 -5.94 14.45
C LEU A 2 -22.77 -4.79 15.25
N ARG A 3 -23.31 -4.49 16.44
CA ARG A 3 -22.55 -3.67 17.40
C ARG A 3 -21.43 -4.55 17.96
N PRO A 4 -20.14 -4.14 17.87
CA PRO A 4 -19.09 -4.87 18.56
C PRO A 4 -19.34 -4.73 20.05
N ARG A 5 -19.52 -5.84 20.76
CA ARG A 5 -19.40 -5.85 22.22
C ARG A 5 -17.93 -5.59 22.55
N ASN A 6 -17.69 -4.76 23.58
CA ASN A 6 -16.37 -4.63 24.19
C ASN A 6 -15.89 -6.04 24.61
N ILE A 7 -14.86 -6.55 23.95
CA ILE A 7 -14.31 -7.89 24.18
C ILE A 7 -12.78 -7.79 24.26
N ASP A 8 -12.26 -8.50 25.25
CA ASP A 8 -10.87 -8.67 25.68
C ASP A 8 -9.80 -8.79 24.57
N HIS A 9 -8.67 -8.09 24.74
CA HIS A 9 -7.68 -7.73 23.70
C HIS A 9 -6.89 -8.91 23.08
N GLU A 10 -6.62 -9.99 23.81
CA GLU A 10 -5.62 -11.00 23.40
C GLU A 10 -5.96 -11.82 22.13
N ALA A 11 -7.22 -12.20 21.93
CA ALA A 11 -7.59 -13.04 20.77
C ALA A 11 -7.94 -12.25 19.51
N GLU A 12 -7.88 -10.91 19.55
CA GLU A 12 -8.07 -10.06 18.36
C GLU A 12 -6.84 -10.11 17.44
N ILE A 13 -5.64 -10.23 18.02
CA ILE A 13 -4.35 -10.01 17.33
C ILE A 13 -4.00 -11.13 16.31
N ARG A 14 -4.53 -12.36 16.48
CA ARG A 14 -4.17 -13.57 15.68
C ARG A 14 -4.29 -13.46 14.15
N SER A 15 -5.04 -12.49 13.64
CA SER A 15 -5.31 -12.38 12.20
C SER A 15 -4.20 -11.79 11.33
N ARG A 16 -3.31 -10.99 11.94
CA ARG A 16 -2.17 -10.35 11.26
C ARG A 16 -0.88 -11.17 11.40
N VAL A 17 -0.91 -12.20 12.23
CA VAL A 17 0.27 -12.94 12.71
C VAL A 17 0.95 -13.76 11.60
N HIS A 18 0.24 -14.11 10.52
CA HIS A 18 0.84 -14.91 9.45
C HIS A 18 1.96 -14.20 8.67
N LEU A 19 1.95 -12.87 8.54
CA LEU A 19 3.06 -12.20 7.84
C LEU A 19 4.32 -12.13 8.72
N HIS A 20 4.19 -11.93 10.03
CA HIS A 20 5.33 -11.80 10.94
C HIS A 20 5.93 -13.15 11.37
N GLU A 21 5.11 -14.20 11.46
CA GLU A 21 5.56 -15.59 11.72
C GLU A 21 6.61 -16.06 10.71
N HIS A 22 6.50 -15.63 9.45
CA HIS A 22 7.33 -16.15 8.36
C HIS A 22 8.72 -15.51 8.27
N PHE A 23 8.91 -14.31 8.81
CA PHE A 23 10.22 -13.63 8.78
C PHE A 23 11.10 -13.97 9.99
N ALA A 24 10.59 -14.77 10.95
CA ALA A 24 11.26 -15.03 12.23
C ALA A 24 11.76 -13.74 12.92
N LEU A 25 11.07 -12.61 12.68
CA LEU A 25 11.39 -11.31 13.30
C LEU A 25 10.76 -11.21 14.69
N THR A 26 9.55 -11.75 14.84
CA THR A 26 8.84 -11.86 16.12
C THR A 26 8.04 -13.16 16.14
N SER A 27 8.17 -13.97 17.21
CA SER A 27 7.40 -15.22 17.35
C SER A 27 5.90 -14.92 17.42
N SER A 28 5.05 -15.83 16.97
CA SER A 28 3.59 -15.65 17.08
C SER A 28 3.12 -15.41 18.51
N SER A 29 3.81 -15.99 19.49
CA SER A 29 3.61 -15.72 20.92
C SER A 29 3.96 -14.30 21.35
N ALA A 30 4.91 -13.64 20.67
CA ALA A 30 5.31 -12.26 20.91
C ALA A 30 4.27 -11.25 20.42
N ILE A 31 3.60 -11.54 19.31
CA ILE A 31 2.65 -10.62 18.68
C ILE A 31 1.30 -10.71 19.38
N LEU A 32 0.99 -11.86 19.97
CA LEU A 32 -0.21 -12.08 20.78
C LEU A 32 -0.15 -11.47 22.18
N ASP A 33 1.00 -10.95 22.58
CA ASP A 33 1.15 -10.14 23.78
C ASP A 33 0.60 -8.73 23.49
N PRO A 34 -0.51 -8.31 24.12
CA PRO A 34 -1.08 -6.98 23.92
C PRO A 34 -0.07 -5.87 24.14
N SER A 35 0.87 -6.04 25.08
CA SER A 35 1.88 -5.00 25.38
C SER A 35 2.87 -4.80 24.22
N ARG A 36 3.26 -5.88 23.53
CA ARG A 36 4.13 -5.82 22.35
C ARG A 36 3.41 -5.25 21.14
N HIS A 37 2.14 -5.62 20.94
CA HIS A 37 1.30 -5.02 19.92
C HIS A 37 1.16 -3.51 20.14
N ASP A 38 0.88 -3.07 21.36
CA ASP A 38 0.72 -1.66 21.69
C ASP A 38 2.04 -0.89 21.51
N GLY A 39 3.18 -1.49 21.89
CA GLY A 39 4.51 -0.94 21.62
C GLY A 39 4.76 -0.73 20.13
N PHE A 40 4.50 -1.75 19.31
CA PHE A 40 4.61 -1.65 17.85
C PHE A 40 3.69 -0.55 17.28
N VAL A 41 2.42 -0.51 17.71
CA VAL A 41 1.46 0.51 17.25
C VAL A 41 1.93 1.91 17.63
N GLN A 42 2.44 2.11 18.84
CA GLN A 42 2.99 3.41 19.27
C GLN A 42 4.19 3.83 18.42
N ASP A 43 5.11 2.91 18.13
CA ASP A 43 6.28 3.21 17.32
C ASP A 43 5.92 3.49 15.86
N ALA A 44 5.01 2.71 15.28
CA ALA A 44 4.47 2.97 13.96
C ALA A 44 3.79 4.35 13.88
N ARG A 45 2.99 4.73 14.90
CA ARG A 45 2.38 6.07 14.98
C ARG A 45 3.42 7.18 15.02
N LYS A 46 4.51 7.02 15.79
CA LYS A 46 5.60 8.01 15.84
C LYS A 46 6.26 8.18 14.47
N LEU A 47 6.54 7.07 13.77
CA LEU A 47 7.12 7.09 12.43
C LEU A 47 6.20 7.80 11.44
N ILE A 48 4.91 7.42 11.40
CA ILE A 48 3.91 8.01 10.52
C ILE A 48 3.74 9.52 10.79
N ALA A 49 3.63 9.91 12.06
CA ALA A 49 3.49 11.32 12.46
C ALA A 49 4.70 12.16 12.02
N SER A 50 5.90 11.58 12.00
CA SER A 50 7.12 12.28 11.57
C SER A 50 7.13 12.63 10.08
N VAL A 51 6.30 11.96 9.28
CA VAL A 51 6.12 12.15 7.83
C VAL A 51 4.66 12.39 7.47
N SER A 52 3.85 12.94 8.39
CA SER A 52 2.45 13.24 8.11
C SER A 52 2.28 14.66 7.56
N PRO A 53 1.23 14.93 6.77
CA PRO A 53 0.92 16.28 6.27
C PRO A 53 0.75 17.33 7.38
N GLN A 54 0.33 16.92 8.58
CA GLN A 54 0.21 17.80 9.75
C GLN A 54 1.59 18.28 10.22
N GLN A 55 2.63 17.47 10.04
CA GLN A 55 4.01 17.85 10.31
C GLN A 55 4.66 18.40 9.04
N CYS A 56 4.40 19.68 8.74
CA CYS A 56 4.78 20.33 7.48
C CYS A 56 6.24 20.06 7.04
N ALA A 57 7.22 20.24 7.93
CA ALA A 57 8.63 19.98 7.60
C ALA A 57 8.91 18.49 7.31
N GLY A 58 8.28 17.59 8.06
CA GLY A 58 8.37 16.14 7.87
C GLY A 58 7.81 15.71 6.52
N TRP A 59 6.60 16.16 6.19
CA TRP A 59 5.95 15.93 4.91
C TRP A 59 6.75 16.48 3.73
N GLN A 60 7.29 17.70 3.82
CA GLN A 60 8.09 18.28 2.75
C GLN A 60 9.38 17.48 2.48
N ARG A 61 10.02 16.94 3.53
CA ARG A 61 11.15 16.01 3.36
C ARG A 61 10.69 14.73 2.66
N PHE A 62 9.54 14.18 3.05
CA PHE A 62 8.97 12.98 2.44
C PHE A 62 8.66 13.19 0.95
N VAL A 63 8.09 14.34 0.56
CA VAL A 63 7.85 14.74 -0.84
C VAL A 63 9.14 14.80 -1.66
N LYS A 64 10.16 15.50 -1.16
CA LYS A 64 11.48 15.57 -1.81
C LYS A 64 12.12 14.20 -1.94
N CYS A 65 11.90 13.35 -0.95
CA CYS A 65 12.40 11.99 -0.97
C CYS A 65 11.68 11.12 -2.00
N ALA A 66 10.37 11.27 -2.13
CA ALA A 66 9.56 10.58 -3.14
C ALA A 66 10.03 10.91 -4.56
N GLU A 67 10.32 12.19 -4.81
CA GLU A 67 10.89 12.66 -6.05
C GLU A 67 12.26 12.01 -6.35
N LYS A 68 13.23 12.14 -5.44
CA LYS A 68 14.58 11.55 -5.60
C LYS A 68 14.56 10.04 -5.81
N CYS A 69 13.76 9.32 -5.01
CA CYS A 69 13.62 7.87 -5.16
C CYS A 69 13.02 7.52 -6.52
N THR A 70 12.04 8.28 -7.02
CA THR A 70 11.45 8.03 -8.34
C THR A 70 12.49 8.24 -9.44
N GLU A 71 13.22 9.36 -9.42
CA GLU A 71 14.29 9.66 -10.37
C GLU A 71 15.38 8.58 -10.41
N MET A 72 15.78 8.09 -9.23
CA MET A 72 16.84 7.08 -9.09
C MET A 72 16.52 5.76 -9.80
N PHE A 73 15.25 5.39 -9.92
CA PHE A 73 14.82 4.14 -10.55
C PHE A 73 14.32 4.31 -11.99
N LEU A 74 14.36 5.52 -12.55
CA LEU A 74 14.05 5.69 -13.97
C LEU A 74 15.05 4.90 -14.82
N PRO A 75 14.57 4.13 -15.82
CA PRO A 75 15.43 3.22 -16.57
C PRO A 75 16.36 3.97 -17.53
N SER A 76 17.53 3.40 -17.82
CA SER A 76 18.36 3.89 -18.92
C SER A 76 17.72 3.65 -20.29
N ARG A 77 16.93 2.57 -20.42
CA ARG A 77 16.19 2.19 -21.63
C ARG A 77 14.77 1.75 -21.30
N GLU A 78 14.62 0.65 -20.57
CA GLU A 78 13.32 0.06 -20.22
C GLU A 78 13.44 -0.70 -18.89
N VAL A 79 12.35 -0.75 -18.13
CA VAL A 79 12.20 -1.59 -16.95
C VAL A 79 10.77 -2.12 -16.85
N ASP A 80 10.63 -3.34 -16.33
CA ASP A 80 9.33 -3.91 -15.99
C ASP A 80 8.57 -3.01 -15.01
N PHE A 81 7.27 -2.82 -15.26
CA PHE A 81 6.43 -1.95 -14.46
C PHE A 81 6.37 -2.37 -12.99
N ALA A 82 6.19 -3.66 -12.71
CA ALA A 82 6.10 -4.14 -11.33
C ALA A 82 7.43 -3.92 -10.60
N ALA A 83 8.55 -4.28 -11.23
CA ALA A 83 9.88 -4.06 -10.66
C ALA A 83 10.16 -2.57 -10.37
N PHE A 84 9.74 -1.67 -11.26
CA PHE A 84 9.85 -0.23 -11.07
C PHE A 84 9.04 0.26 -9.88
N ILE A 85 7.73 -0.01 -9.84
CA ILE A 85 6.84 0.44 -8.76
C ILE A 85 7.26 -0.13 -7.42
N GLN A 86 7.66 -1.40 -7.39
CA GLN A 86 8.19 -2.06 -6.19
C GLN A 86 9.44 -1.34 -5.68
N SER A 87 10.41 -1.07 -6.55
CA SER A 87 11.68 -0.45 -6.16
C SER A 87 11.49 0.98 -5.68
N VAL A 88 10.72 1.78 -6.41
CA VAL A 88 10.36 3.16 -6.02
C VAL A 88 9.62 3.17 -4.69
N THR A 89 8.56 2.36 -4.54
CA THR A 89 7.78 2.33 -3.30
C THR A 89 8.62 1.91 -2.10
N PHE A 90 9.45 0.86 -2.25
CA PHE A 90 10.34 0.40 -1.19
C PHE A 90 11.32 1.51 -0.78
N CYS A 91 11.98 2.14 -1.75
CA CYS A 91 12.88 3.26 -1.51
C CYS A 91 12.21 4.36 -0.71
N ILE A 92 11.03 4.81 -1.14
CA ILE A 92 10.29 5.91 -0.49
C ILE A 92 9.94 5.59 0.96
N ILE A 93 9.53 4.36 1.25
CA ILE A 93 9.17 3.96 2.61
C ILE A 93 10.39 3.92 3.52
N ILE A 94 11.49 3.29 3.09
CA ILE A 94 12.67 3.17 3.94
C ILE A 94 13.33 4.53 4.18
N THR A 95 13.46 5.36 3.16
CA THR A 95 14.04 6.70 3.29
C THR A 95 13.12 7.64 4.05
N GLY A 96 11.81 7.56 3.81
CA GLY A 96 10.81 8.37 4.50
C GLY A 96 10.75 8.09 5.99
N PHE A 97 10.62 6.83 6.40
CA PHE A 97 10.49 6.47 7.81
C PHE A 97 11.81 6.53 8.58
N TYR A 98 12.94 6.19 7.94
CA TYR A 98 14.22 6.08 8.65
C TYR A 98 15.19 7.22 8.35
N GLY A 99 14.80 8.18 7.51
CA GLY A 99 15.65 9.32 7.14
C GLY A 99 16.90 8.91 6.36
N VAL A 100 16.89 7.75 5.71
CA VAL A 100 18.00 7.26 4.89
C VAL A 100 18.11 8.14 3.65
N ASP A 101 19.33 8.56 3.31
CA ASP A 101 19.56 9.28 2.06
C ASP A 101 19.34 8.34 0.86
N PRO A 102 18.42 8.65 -0.07
CA PRO A 102 18.19 7.83 -1.26
C PRO A 102 19.47 7.48 -2.02
N GLY A 103 20.44 8.40 -2.10
CA GLY A 103 21.70 8.16 -2.81
C GLY A 103 22.58 7.06 -2.23
N THR A 104 22.34 6.64 -0.99
CA THR A 104 23.04 5.53 -0.33
C THR A 104 22.41 4.16 -0.61
N LEU A 105 21.20 4.14 -1.19
CA LEU A 105 20.48 2.91 -1.52
C LEU A 105 20.92 2.42 -2.90
N SER A 106 21.73 1.36 -2.94
CA SER A 106 22.08 0.69 -4.20
C SER A 106 20.83 0.14 -4.89
N PRO A 107 20.56 0.49 -6.17
CA PRO A 107 19.43 -0.07 -6.92
C PRO A 107 19.43 -1.60 -6.97
N VAL A 108 20.61 -2.22 -7.00
CA VAL A 108 20.77 -3.69 -6.98
C VAL A 108 20.31 -4.26 -5.63
N ASP A 109 20.65 -3.60 -4.53
CA ASP A 109 20.23 -4.05 -3.20
C ASP A 109 18.72 -3.84 -2.99
N VAL A 110 18.17 -2.74 -3.50
CA VAL A 110 16.70 -2.52 -3.48
C VAL A 110 15.98 -3.57 -4.31
N ALA A 111 16.44 -3.86 -5.53
CA ALA A 111 15.86 -4.90 -6.38
C ALA A 111 15.95 -6.29 -5.72
N PHE A 112 17.06 -6.60 -5.04
CA PHE A 112 17.17 -7.81 -4.23
C PHE A 112 16.13 -7.85 -3.12
N MET A 113 15.99 -6.77 -2.35
CA MET A 113 15.04 -6.69 -1.24
C MET A 113 13.61 -6.86 -1.72
N THR A 114 13.19 -6.12 -2.74
CA THR A 114 11.82 -6.21 -3.29
C THR A 114 11.53 -7.59 -3.88
N SER A 115 12.50 -8.19 -4.58
CA SER A 115 12.35 -9.55 -5.12
C SER A 115 12.25 -10.60 -4.01
N ALA A 116 13.01 -10.47 -2.93
CA ALA A 116 12.89 -11.34 -1.77
C ALA A 116 11.51 -11.18 -1.11
N LEU A 117 11.11 -9.94 -0.77
CA LEU A 117 9.83 -9.65 -0.11
C LEU A 117 8.64 -10.20 -0.92
N ASN A 118 8.62 -9.95 -2.23
CA ASN A 118 7.50 -10.37 -3.07
C ASN A 118 7.40 -11.89 -3.24
N ARG A 119 8.53 -12.62 -3.35
CA ARG A 119 8.52 -14.09 -3.44
C ARG A 119 7.82 -14.76 -2.26
N HIS A 120 7.97 -14.21 -1.05
CA HIS A 120 7.35 -14.75 0.16
C HIS A 120 5.91 -14.28 0.35
N SER A 121 5.60 -13.10 -0.17
CA SER A 121 4.22 -12.63 -0.23
C SER A 121 3.36 -13.44 -1.19
N ASP A 122 3.97 -14.22 -2.08
CA ASP A 122 3.32 -15.19 -2.95
C ASP A 122 2.84 -16.42 -2.16
N GLY A 123 1.54 -16.68 -2.20
CA GLY A 123 0.82 -17.64 -1.35
C GLY A 123 1.27 -19.10 -1.47
N ILE A 124 2.10 -19.42 -2.47
CA ILE A 124 2.77 -20.72 -2.61
C ILE A 124 3.93 -20.82 -1.60
N SER A 125 4.67 -19.72 -1.39
CA SER A 125 5.80 -19.64 -0.45
C SER A 125 5.41 -19.14 0.93
N ARG A 126 4.16 -18.73 1.19
CA ARG A 126 3.73 -18.41 2.57
C ARG A 126 3.97 -19.58 3.52
N GLN A 127 3.87 -20.82 3.05
CA GLN A 127 4.17 -21.98 3.90
C GLN A 127 5.67 -22.29 4.00
N THR A 128 6.52 -21.62 3.22
CA THR A 128 7.96 -21.89 3.14
C THR A 128 8.71 -20.76 3.86
N PRO A 129 9.43 -21.04 4.96
CA PRO A 129 10.23 -20.02 5.62
C PRO A 129 11.29 -19.45 4.67
N TYR A 130 11.71 -18.21 4.92
CA TYR A 130 12.89 -17.64 4.27
C TYR A 130 14.08 -18.59 4.37
N TYR A 131 14.81 -18.76 3.26
CA TYR A 131 16.12 -19.40 3.32
C TYR A 131 16.99 -18.59 4.31
N PRO A 132 17.64 -19.22 5.31
CA PRO A 132 18.39 -18.48 6.33
C PRO A 132 19.41 -17.49 5.77
N GLY A 133 20.08 -17.85 4.66
CA GLY A 133 21.02 -16.97 3.96
C GLY A 133 20.35 -15.74 3.32
N GLU A 134 19.12 -15.86 2.84
CA GLU A 134 18.36 -14.74 2.27
C GLU A 134 17.93 -13.76 3.35
N LEU A 135 17.37 -14.24 4.47
CA LEU A 135 17.00 -13.37 5.59
C LEU A 135 18.22 -12.67 6.19
N TYR A 136 19.35 -13.37 6.30
CA TYR A 136 20.62 -12.78 6.71
C TYR A 136 21.05 -11.67 5.74
N ALA A 137 21.04 -11.95 4.43
CA ALA A 137 21.36 -10.99 3.38
C ALA A 137 20.41 -9.76 3.37
N MET A 138 19.14 -9.94 3.71
CA MET A 138 18.19 -8.83 3.89
C MET A 138 18.52 -7.99 5.12
N ARG A 139 18.79 -8.64 6.26
CA ARG A 139 19.17 -7.94 7.50
C ARG A 139 20.45 -7.14 7.33
N GLU A 140 21.48 -7.69 6.69
CA GLU A 140 22.74 -6.97 6.43
C GLU A 140 22.55 -5.73 5.55
N ARG A 141 21.65 -5.77 4.56
CA ARG A 141 21.28 -4.58 3.76
C ARG A 141 20.60 -3.52 4.62
N VAL A 142 19.61 -3.92 5.40
CA VAL A 142 18.90 -2.99 6.28
C VAL A 142 19.85 -2.43 7.36
N TYR A 143 20.76 -3.23 7.92
CA TYR A 143 21.79 -2.78 8.85
C TYR A 143 22.65 -1.66 8.26
N ARG A 144 23.05 -1.78 7.00
CA ARG A 144 23.82 -0.74 6.31
C ARG A 144 23.03 0.55 6.11
N TRP A 145 21.71 0.47 5.97
CA TRP A 145 20.84 1.63 5.71
C TRP A 145 20.40 2.36 6.98
N VAL A 146 19.93 1.61 7.99
CA VAL A 146 19.26 2.20 9.17
C VAL A 146 20.04 1.99 10.47
N GLY A 147 21.18 1.30 10.41
CA GLY A 147 21.98 0.92 11.57
C GLY A 147 21.52 -0.38 12.25
N ARG A 148 22.44 -1.02 12.98
CA ARG A 148 22.22 -2.33 13.62
C ARG A 148 21.06 -2.32 14.61
N GLU A 149 20.94 -1.25 15.40
CA GLU A 149 19.93 -1.14 16.47
C GLU A 149 18.51 -1.04 15.95
N ARG A 150 18.32 -0.45 14.75
CA ARG A 150 16.98 -0.16 14.20
C ARG A 150 16.51 -1.17 13.17
N ALA A 151 17.38 -2.02 12.63
CA ALA A 151 17.04 -2.81 11.46
C ALA A 151 15.99 -3.91 11.69
N SER A 152 15.94 -4.52 12.88
CA SER A 152 14.87 -5.49 13.19
C SER A 152 13.51 -4.82 13.17
N GLN A 153 13.38 -3.67 13.86
CA GLN A 153 12.17 -2.85 13.86
C GLN A 153 11.87 -2.32 12.44
N ALA A 154 12.90 -1.97 11.67
CA ALA A 154 12.73 -1.50 10.31
C ALA A 154 12.14 -2.56 9.39
N LEU A 155 12.61 -3.80 9.45
CA LEU A 155 12.00 -4.87 8.68
C LEU A 155 10.53 -5.12 9.08
N GLU A 156 10.22 -5.06 10.37
CA GLU A 156 8.85 -5.24 10.87
C GLU A 156 7.88 -4.13 10.43
N THR A 157 8.35 -2.88 10.36
CA THR A 157 7.53 -1.74 9.94
C THR A 157 7.47 -1.57 8.43
N ILE A 158 8.61 -1.72 7.73
CA ILE A 158 8.72 -1.51 6.28
C ILE A 158 7.89 -2.56 5.53
N LEU A 159 8.00 -3.83 5.93
CA LEU A 159 7.33 -4.93 5.23
C LEU A 159 5.83 -4.71 5.03
N PRO A 160 5.00 -4.54 6.09
CA PRO A 160 3.55 -4.41 5.93
C PRO A 160 3.16 -3.12 5.18
N ALA A 161 3.89 -2.03 5.39
CA ALA A 161 3.68 -0.77 4.67
C ALA A 161 3.98 -0.95 3.18
N TYR A 162 5.16 -1.49 2.85
CA TYR A 162 5.61 -1.77 1.49
C TYR A 162 4.62 -2.64 0.73
N GLU A 163 4.31 -3.83 1.28
CA GLU A 163 3.47 -4.83 0.62
C GLU A 163 2.11 -4.27 0.21
N SER A 164 1.48 -3.49 1.09
CA SER A 164 0.15 -2.93 0.81
C SER A 164 0.25 -1.74 -0.14
N MET A 165 1.23 -0.85 0.07
CA MET A 165 1.34 0.41 -0.67
C MET A 165 1.79 0.20 -2.11
N TRP A 166 2.75 -0.70 -2.40
CA TRP A 166 3.23 -0.86 -3.77
C TRP A 166 2.14 -1.40 -4.69
N ARG A 167 1.30 -2.31 -4.17
CA ARG A 167 0.15 -2.85 -4.91
C ARG A 167 -0.92 -1.78 -5.15
N LEU A 168 -1.23 -1.00 -4.12
CA LEU A 168 -2.16 0.11 -4.24
C LEU A 168 -1.66 1.13 -5.27
N ALA A 169 -0.39 1.53 -5.19
CA ALA A 169 0.24 2.44 -6.15
C ALA A 169 0.18 1.89 -7.58
N ALA A 170 0.53 0.61 -7.79
CA ALA A 170 0.51 -0.03 -9.10
C ALA A 170 -0.88 0.00 -9.75
N VAL A 171 -1.93 -0.38 -9.00
CA VAL A 171 -3.32 -0.38 -9.50
C VAL A 171 -3.81 1.04 -9.75
N THR A 172 -3.54 1.97 -8.83
CA THR A 172 -3.92 3.37 -9.01
C THR A 172 -3.29 3.96 -10.26
N LEU A 173 -1.99 3.73 -10.47
CA LEU A 173 -1.29 4.23 -11.65
C LEU A 173 -1.82 3.61 -12.93
N ALA A 174 -2.17 2.31 -12.92
CA ALA A 174 -2.77 1.66 -14.09
C ALA A 174 -4.12 2.27 -14.50
N TYR A 175 -4.99 2.59 -13.53
CA TYR A 175 -6.22 3.33 -13.81
C TYR A 175 -5.95 4.76 -14.29
N ALA A 176 -4.99 5.45 -13.68
CA ALA A 176 -4.64 6.82 -14.05
C ALA A 176 -4.08 6.91 -15.47
N ASN A 177 -3.24 5.94 -15.87
CA ASN A 177 -2.65 5.87 -17.22
C ASN A 177 -3.71 5.76 -18.32
N GLY A 178 -4.85 5.12 -18.04
CA GLY A 178 -5.96 4.98 -18.98
C GLY A 178 -6.99 6.12 -18.96
N ASN A 179 -6.82 7.14 -18.10
CA ASN A 179 -7.83 8.18 -17.90
C ASN A 179 -7.20 9.56 -17.67
N GLN A 180 -7.31 10.44 -18.67
CA GLN A 180 -6.71 11.78 -18.66
C GLN A 180 -7.16 12.65 -17.46
N HIS A 181 -8.40 12.52 -16.97
CA HIS A 181 -8.86 13.30 -15.83
C HIS A 181 -8.20 12.87 -14.53
N MET A 182 -8.01 11.57 -14.33
CA MET A 182 -7.30 11.03 -13.18
C MET A 182 -5.82 11.37 -13.25
N HIS A 183 -5.23 11.19 -14.44
CA HIS A 183 -3.86 11.54 -14.75
C HIS A 183 -3.53 12.99 -14.36
N ASN A 184 -4.32 13.94 -14.87
CA ASN A 184 -4.16 15.36 -14.54
C ASN A 184 -4.32 15.64 -13.04
N ALA A 185 -5.25 14.96 -12.36
CA ALA A 185 -5.42 15.12 -10.92
C ALA A 185 -4.16 14.72 -10.12
N PHE A 186 -3.43 13.70 -10.58
CA PHE A 186 -2.15 13.31 -9.99
C PHE A 186 -1.02 14.28 -10.31
N LEU A 187 -0.94 14.81 -11.53
CA LEU A 187 0.02 15.88 -11.86
C LEU A 187 -0.19 17.11 -10.97
N ASP A 188 -1.44 17.55 -10.86
CA ASP A 188 -1.82 18.69 -10.01
C ASP A 188 -1.47 18.46 -8.53
N PHE A 189 -1.58 17.22 -8.07
CA PHE A 189 -1.19 16.85 -6.71
C PHE A 189 0.33 16.74 -6.55
N SER A 190 1.08 16.34 -7.59
CA SER A 190 2.54 16.31 -7.58
C SER A 190 3.13 17.70 -7.35
N GLU A 191 2.56 18.73 -7.98
CA GLU A 191 2.99 20.13 -7.88
C GLU A 191 2.76 20.70 -6.47
N ASN A 192 1.62 20.37 -5.85
CA ASN A 192 1.25 20.89 -4.54
C ASN A 192 0.61 19.81 -3.65
N PRO A 193 1.40 18.87 -3.09
CA PRO A 193 0.90 17.68 -2.39
C PRO A 193 0.38 17.99 -0.98
N THR A 194 -0.61 18.87 -0.87
CA THR A 194 -1.25 19.25 0.40
C THR A 194 -2.54 18.47 0.63
N GLN A 195 -2.99 18.39 1.88
CA GLN A 195 -4.26 17.72 2.21
C GLN A 195 -5.45 18.38 1.48
N LYS A 196 -5.42 19.71 1.33
CA LYS A 196 -6.41 20.45 0.54
C LYS A 196 -6.43 20.00 -0.92
N GLN A 197 -5.26 19.83 -1.54
CA GLN A 197 -5.16 19.37 -2.93
C GLN A 197 -5.60 17.91 -3.08
N PHE A 198 -5.26 17.05 -2.12
CA PHE A 198 -5.66 15.64 -2.09
C PHE A 198 -7.19 15.46 -2.15
N HIS A 199 -7.93 16.30 -1.43
CA HIS A 199 -9.41 16.28 -1.39
C HIS A 199 -10.07 17.10 -2.52
N SER A 200 -9.30 17.81 -3.36
CA SER A 200 -9.82 18.82 -4.27
C SER A 200 -10.53 18.22 -5.49
N PHE A 201 -11.80 18.55 -5.68
CA PHE A 201 -12.54 18.33 -6.93
C PHE A 201 -12.45 19.60 -7.78
N LYS A 202 -11.50 19.66 -8.73
CA LYS A 202 -11.16 20.90 -9.47
C LYS A 202 -12.32 21.50 -10.27
N VAL A 203 -13.15 20.66 -10.86
CA VAL A 203 -14.35 21.10 -11.59
C VAL A 203 -15.54 20.38 -10.97
N LYS A 204 -16.52 21.15 -10.50
CA LYS A 204 -17.73 20.61 -9.86
C LYS A 204 -18.28 19.46 -10.70
N ASN A 205 -18.31 18.27 -10.09
CA ASN A 205 -18.97 17.06 -10.59
C ASN A 205 -18.41 16.41 -11.86
N THR A 206 -17.26 16.85 -12.37
CA THR A 206 -16.71 16.30 -13.63
C THR A 206 -15.29 15.76 -13.51
N ARG A 207 -14.53 16.17 -12.49
CA ARG A 207 -13.18 15.68 -12.27
C ARG A 207 -13.03 15.12 -10.85
N PRO A 208 -12.55 13.88 -10.70
CA PRO A 208 -12.40 13.27 -9.39
C PRO A 208 -11.27 13.94 -8.60
N SER A 209 -11.37 13.91 -7.28
CA SER A 209 -10.22 14.19 -6.41
C SER A 209 -9.28 12.99 -6.39
N VAL A 210 -8.03 13.22 -6.00
CA VAL A 210 -7.05 12.15 -5.82
C VAL A 210 -7.48 11.19 -4.71
N GLU A 211 -8.06 11.70 -3.64
CA GLU A 211 -8.66 10.88 -2.58
C GLU A 211 -9.77 9.96 -3.11
N ALA A 212 -10.69 10.48 -3.94
CA ALA A 212 -11.80 9.70 -4.46
C ALA A 212 -11.31 8.55 -5.37
N ILE A 213 -10.26 8.81 -6.15
CA ILE A 213 -9.58 7.78 -6.95
C ILE A 213 -9.01 6.69 -6.03
N ILE A 214 -8.21 7.06 -5.03
CA ILE A 214 -7.56 6.10 -4.12
C ILE A 214 -8.61 5.28 -3.37
N ASN A 215 -9.68 5.91 -2.89
CA ASN A 215 -10.77 5.24 -2.19
C ASN A 215 -11.51 4.24 -3.10
N GLU A 216 -11.72 4.57 -4.37
CA GLU A 216 -12.31 3.63 -5.33
C GLU A 216 -11.38 2.45 -5.65
N VAL A 217 -10.07 2.70 -5.74
CA VAL A 217 -9.10 1.60 -5.85
C VAL A 217 -9.13 0.72 -4.62
N LEU A 218 -9.10 1.28 -3.41
CA LEU A 218 -9.18 0.52 -2.15
C LEU A 218 -10.51 -0.25 -2.01
N ARG A 219 -11.60 0.27 -2.57
CA ARG A 219 -12.88 -0.43 -2.60
C ARG A 219 -12.79 -1.67 -3.48
N LEU A 220 -12.37 -1.53 -4.72
CA LEU A 220 -12.31 -2.64 -5.69
C LEU A 220 -11.17 -3.62 -5.40
N HIS A 221 -10.05 -3.11 -4.94
CA HIS A 221 -8.78 -3.80 -4.85
C HIS A 221 -8.17 -3.68 -3.45
N PRO A 222 -8.92 -3.99 -2.36
CA PRO A 222 -8.39 -3.84 -1.01
C PRO A 222 -7.16 -4.74 -0.84
N PRO A 223 -6.06 -4.24 -0.25
CA PRO A 223 -4.87 -5.04 0.03
C PRO A 223 -5.19 -6.28 0.88
N ILE A 224 -6.22 -6.19 1.73
CA ILE A 224 -6.73 -7.27 2.56
C ILE A 224 -8.14 -7.64 2.09
N GLN A 225 -8.27 -8.80 1.43
CA GLN A 225 -9.56 -9.29 0.94
C GLN A 225 -10.41 -9.94 2.04
N ARG A 226 -9.76 -10.60 3.00
CA ARG A 226 -10.41 -11.35 4.07
C ARG A 226 -9.70 -11.13 5.38
N ILE A 227 -10.50 -10.93 6.42
CA ILE A 227 -10.06 -10.75 7.79
C ILE A 227 -10.63 -11.91 8.59
N ALA A 228 -9.77 -12.78 9.10
CA ALA A 228 -10.22 -13.96 9.83
C ALA A 228 -9.87 -13.85 11.32
N ARG A 229 -10.75 -14.35 12.20
CA ARG A 229 -10.58 -14.36 13.66
C ARG A 229 -10.92 -15.74 14.19
N LYS A 230 -10.21 -16.22 15.21
CA LYS A 230 -10.63 -17.44 15.91
C LYS A 230 -11.92 -17.14 16.65
N SER A 231 -12.93 -17.97 16.43
CA SER A 231 -14.21 -17.77 17.08
C SER A 231 -14.10 -18.03 18.58
N ARG A 232 -14.72 -17.15 19.37
CA ARG A 232 -14.71 -17.20 20.84
C ARG A 232 -16.03 -17.75 21.36
N HIS A 233 -16.41 -18.93 20.89
CA HIS A 233 -17.55 -19.64 21.44
C HIS A 233 -17.15 -20.44 22.69
N PRO A 234 -17.97 -20.44 23.76
CA PRO A 234 -17.84 -21.39 24.86
C PRO A 234 -17.72 -22.82 24.33
N LEU A 235 -17.02 -23.70 25.05
CA LEU A 235 -16.75 -25.09 24.63
C LEU A 235 -18.00 -25.82 24.10
N TRP A 236 -19.13 -25.68 24.79
CA TRP A 236 -20.40 -26.30 24.40
C TRP A 236 -20.98 -25.77 23.08
N LYS A 237 -20.67 -24.53 22.69
CA LYS A 237 -21.07 -23.94 21.39
C LYS A 237 -20.10 -24.30 20.27
N ARG A 238 -18.85 -24.69 20.55
CA ARG A 238 -17.85 -24.98 19.49
C ARG A 238 -18.25 -26.12 18.55
N LEU A 239 -19.17 -27.00 18.97
CA LEU A 239 -19.73 -28.06 18.12
C LEU A 239 -20.67 -27.52 17.02
N PHE A 240 -21.24 -26.33 17.21
CA PHE A 240 -22.26 -25.76 16.33
C PHE A 240 -21.80 -24.55 15.53
N TYR A 241 -20.60 -24.03 15.81
CA TYR A 241 -20.06 -22.84 15.18
C TYR A 241 -18.65 -23.09 14.66
N PRO A 242 -18.26 -22.45 13.56
CA PRO A 242 -16.93 -22.63 12.99
C PRO A 242 -15.86 -22.16 13.98
N ALA A 243 -14.70 -22.84 13.97
CA ALA A 243 -13.54 -22.44 14.78
C ALA A 243 -12.99 -21.06 14.40
N GLN A 244 -13.38 -20.53 13.24
CA GLN A 244 -12.91 -19.28 12.67
C GLN A 244 -14.06 -18.51 12.04
N GLU A 245 -14.16 -17.23 12.37
CA GLU A 245 -15.05 -16.25 11.73
C GLU A 245 -14.24 -15.52 10.65
N ILE A 246 -14.83 -15.33 9.47
CA ILE A 246 -14.19 -14.68 8.32
C ILE A 246 -15.07 -13.52 7.88
N ALA A 247 -14.54 -12.30 7.96
CA ALA A 247 -15.10 -11.12 7.32
C ALA A 247 -14.50 -10.99 5.91
N ASP A 248 -15.35 -11.08 4.88
CA ASP A 248 -14.94 -10.92 3.48
C ASP A 248 -15.08 -9.44 3.07
N VAL A 249 -13.98 -8.70 3.23
CA VAL A 249 -13.89 -7.26 2.91
C VAL A 249 -14.15 -7.03 1.42
N GLY A 250 -13.61 -7.89 0.56
CA GLY A 250 -13.76 -7.81 -0.88
C GLY A 250 -15.22 -7.96 -1.32
N ALA A 251 -15.99 -8.84 -0.67
CA ALA A 251 -17.41 -9.02 -0.90
C ALA A 251 -18.23 -7.82 -0.39
N VAL A 252 -17.94 -7.33 0.82
CA VAL A 252 -18.65 -6.17 1.40
C VAL A 252 -18.46 -4.92 0.52
N HIS A 253 -17.25 -4.67 0.03
CA HIS A 253 -16.96 -3.54 -0.87
C HIS A 253 -17.62 -3.64 -2.25
N ARG A 254 -18.11 -4.82 -2.61
CA ARG A 254 -18.90 -5.11 -3.82
C ARG A 254 -20.38 -5.30 -3.52
N SER A 255 -20.84 -4.96 -2.33
CA SER A 255 -22.26 -5.00 -1.98
C SER A 255 -23.00 -3.76 -2.48
N CYS A 256 -24.33 -3.85 -2.55
CA CYS A 256 -25.22 -2.77 -2.98
C CYS A 256 -25.11 -1.48 -2.15
N VAL A 257 -24.46 -1.51 -0.97
CA VAL A 257 -24.13 -0.31 -0.17
C VAL A 257 -23.27 0.69 -0.97
N TYR A 258 -22.54 0.23 -1.98
CA TYR A 258 -21.71 1.07 -2.85
C TYR A 258 -22.38 1.44 -4.19
N GLY A 259 -23.69 1.21 -4.33
CA GLY A 259 -24.48 1.54 -5.53
C GLY A 259 -24.70 0.35 -6.47
N THR A 260 -25.05 0.62 -7.73
CA THR A 260 -25.45 -0.43 -8.69
C THR A 260 -24.30 -0.98 -9.54
N ARG A 261 -23.26 -0.18 -9.77
CA ARG A 261 -22.08 -0.54 -10.58
C ARG A 261 -20.96 -1.09 -9.69
N LEU A 262 -21.16 -2.30 -9.16
CA LEU A 262 -20.36 -2.89 -8.08
C LEU A 262 -18.94 -3.28 -8.50
N GLU A 263 -18.78 -3.80 -9.71
CA GLU A 263 -17.50 -4.29 -10.25
C GLU A 263 -16.81 -3.26 -11.17
N THR A 264 -17.47 -2.13 -11.43
CA THR A 264 -16.94 -1.07 -12.30
C THR A 264 -16.19 -0.05 -11.47
N PHE A 265 -15.03 0.37 -11.95
CA PHE A 265 -14.30 1.49 -11.39
C PHE A 265 -15.02 2.80 -11.68
N ASP A 266 -15.34 3.56 -10.64
CA ASP A 266 -15.97 4.88 -10.73
C ASP A 266 -15.24 5.86 -9.80
N ALA A 267 -14.35 6.67 -10.38
CA ALA A 267 -13.59 7.68 -9.63
C ALA A 267 -14.46 8.74 -8.96
N MET A 268 -15.73 8.87 -9.36
CA MET A 268 -16.69 9.81 -8.78
C MET A 268 -17.55 9.16 -7.69
N ARG A 269 -17.39 7.85 -7.40
CA ARG A 269 -18.23 7.15 -6.41
C ARG A 269 -18.19 7.81 -5.04
N PHE A 270 -17.01 8.26 -4.63
CA PHE A 270 -16.79 8.96 -3.36
C PHE A 270 -16.96 10.49 -3.48
N HIS A 271 -17.67 11.00 -4.48
CA HIS A 271 -17.96 12.44 -4.56
C HIS A 271 -18.85 12.88 -3.38
N PRO A 272 -18.60 14.03 -2.71
CA PRO A 272 -19.38 14.48 -1.57
C PRO A 272 -20.86 14.76 -1.85
N GLN A 273 -21.23 15.03 -3.10
CA GLN A 273 -22.63 15.26 -3.48
C GLN A 273 -23.44 13.98 -3.66
N HIS A 274 -22.81 12.81 -3.72
CA HIS A 274 -23.56 11.57 -3.72
C HIS A 274 -24.07 11.31 -2.29
N GLU A 275 -25.36 11.05 -2.16
CA GLU A 275 -25.93 10.57 -0.90
C GLU A 275 -25.23 9.28 -0.53
N ARG A 276 -24.46 9.31 0.56
CA ARG A 276 -23.78 8.13 1.07
C ARG A 276 -24.70 7.47 2.10
N PRO A 277 -24.99 6.17 1.97
CA PRO A 277 -25.59 5.43 3.07
C PRO A 277 -24.71 5.61 4.30
N VAL A 278 -25.32 5.77 5.48
CA VAL A 278 -24.59 5.82 6.77
C VAL A 278 -23.71 4.58 6.96
N GLU A 279 -24.05 3.47 6.29
CA GLU A 279 -23.34 2.19 6.32
C GLU A 279 -22.13 2.12 5.38
N MET A 280 -21.88 3.13 4.54
CA MET A 280 -20.78 3.14 3.58
C MET A 280 -19.45 3.42 4.30
N GLN A 281 -18.80 2.36 4.81
CA GLN A 281 -17.48 2.42 5.43
C GLN A 281 -16.46 1.64 4.63
N LEU A 282 -15.34 2.27 4.26
CA LEU A 282 -14.24 1.59 3.59
C LEU A 282 -13.45 0.73 4.61
N LEU A 283 -13.59 -0.58 4.50
CA LEU A 283 -12.97 -1.58 5.38
C LEU A 283 -11.60 -2.06 4.88
N ALA A 284 -11.01 -1.38 3.88
CA ALA A 284 -9.71 -1.75 3.30
C ALA A 284 -8.57 -1.71 4.33
N PHE A 285 -8.76 -0.90 5.39
CA PHE A 285 -7.85 -0.75 6.51
C PHE A 285 -8.30 -1.53 7.76
N GLY A 286 -9.34 -2.37 7.66
CA GLY A 286 -9.97 -3.03 8.81
C GLY A 286 -10.94 -2.12 9.55
N HIS A 287 -11.25 -2.49 10.80
CA HIS A 287 -12.20 -1.77 11.65
C HIS A 287 -11.92 -2.08 13.13
N GLY A 288 -12.29 -1.16 14.03
CA GLY A 288 -12.17 -1.33 15.49
C GLY A 288 -10.74 -1.15 16.01
N GLY A 289 -10.43 -1.78 17.15
CA GLY A 289 -9.13 -1.67 17.83
C GLY A 289 -7.93 -2.18 17.02
N LEU A 290 -8.20 -2.95 15.96
CA LEU A 290 -7.21 -3.46 15.01
C LEU A 290 -7.36 -2.87 13.61
N SER A 291 -7.86 -1.64 13.48
CA SER A 291 -7.72 -0.91 12.22
C SER A 291 -6.24 -0.66 11.89
N CYS A 292 -5.96 -0.31 10.65
CA CYS A 292 -4.61 0.03 10.23
C CYS A 292 -4.17 1.31 10.93
N VAL A 293 -3.01 1.27 11.60
CA VAL A 293 -2.41 2.44 12.25
C VAL A 293 -2.13 3.59 11.27
N ALA A 294 -2.04 3.27 9.98
CA ALA A 294 -1.76 4.21 8.90
C ALA A 294 -3.00 4.59 8.07
N GLU A 295 -4.23 4.31 8.52
CA GLU A 295 -5.44 4.50 7.69
C GLU A 295 -5.62 5.93 7.16
N GLU A 296 -5.24 6.95 7.93
CA GLU A 296 -5.34 8.36 7.51
C GLU A 296 -4.16 8.81 6.64
N TRP A 297 -3.00 8.18 6.80
CA TRP A 297 -1.76 8.57 6.11
C TRP A 297 -1.55 7.81 4.80
N ALA A 298 -1.82 6.50 4.79
CA ALA A 298 -1.51 5.59 3.70
C ALA A 298 -2.16 5.99 2.36
N PRO A 299 -3.44 6.44 2.31
CA PRO A 299 -4.05 6.91 1.06
C PRO A 299 -3.27 8.09 0.44
N MET A 300 -2.94 9.09 1.24
CA MET A 300 -2.25 10.29 0.77
C MET A 300 -0.77 10.03 0.44
N ALA A 301 -0.09 9.18 1.22
CA ALA A 301 1.26 8.74 0.91
C ALA A 301 1.33 7.93 -0.39
N THR A 302 0.35 7.05 -0.62
CA THR A 302 0.24 6.30 -1.88
C THR A 302 -0.05 7.22 -3.05
N ALA A 303 -0.94 8.19 -2.87
CA ALA A 303 -1.19 9.21 -3.87
C ALA A 303 0.06 10.02 -4.24
N LEU A 304 0.91 10.34 -3.26
CA LEU A 304 2.17 11.04 -3.50
C LEU A 304 3.13 10.19 -4.33
N ILE A 305 3.26 8.90 -4.01
CA ILE A 305 4.08 7.95 -4.79
C ILE A 305 3.61 7.93 -6.24
N VAL A 306 2.31 7.73 -6.46
CA VAL A 306 1.73 7.72 -7.82
C VAL A 306 1.94 9.05 -8.53
N ALA A 307 1.67 10.17 -7.85
CA ALA A 307 1.85 11.51 -8.42
C ALA A 307 3.28 11.77 -8.88
N LYS A 308 4.29 11.38 -8.08
CA LYS A 308 5.70 11.52 -8.47
C LYS A 308 6.08 10.60 -9.62
N ILE A 309 5.51 9.41 -9.70
CA ILE A 309 5.71 8.53 -10.85
C ILE A 309 5.08 9.13 -12.11
N VAL A 310 3.82 9.57 -12.06
CA VAL A 310 3.11 10.20 -13.20
C VAL A 310 3.93 11.41 -13.69
N ASP A 311 4.30 12.31 -12.79
CA ASP A 311 5.12 13.49 -13.10
C ASP A 311 6.42 13.15 -13.86
N ARG A 312 7.14 12.09 -13.46
CA ARG A 312 8.40 11.70 -14.08
C ARG A 312 8.25 10.84 -15.33
N VAL A 313 7.18 10.04 -15.40
CA VAL A 313 6.94 9.14 -16.53
C VAL A 313 6.18 9.84 -17.66
N ASP A 314 5.52 10.96 -17.41
CA ASP A 314 4.92 11.80 -18.46
C ASP A 314 5.81 12.96 -18.91
N ASP A 315 6.95 13.16 -18.25
CA ASP A 315 7.98 14.11 -18.67
C ASP A 315 8.50 13.78 -20.09
N VAL A 316 9.22 14.72 -20.70
CA VAL A 316 9.81 14.62 -22.05
C VAL A 316 10.70 13.37 -22.20
N GLY A 317 11.21 12.82 -21.10
CA GLY A 317 12.17 11.70 -21.11
C GLY A 317 11.59 10.29 -21.07
N PHE A 318 10.36 10.07 -20.60
CA PHE A 318 9.85 8.72 -20.27
C PHE A 318 8.40 8.52 -20.71
N VAL A 319 7.95 7.26 -20.74
CA VAL A 319 6.56 6.88 -21.01
C VAL A 319 6.22 5.56 -20.34
N LEU A 320 4.98 5.45 -19.83
CA LEU A 320 4.41 4.19 -19.35
C LEU A 320 3.67 3.52 -20.51
N ILE A 321 4.12 2.33 -20.88
CA ILE A 321 3.51 1.54 -21.96
C ILE A 321 2.88 0.31 -21.31
N GLY A 322 1.61 0.05 -21.61
CA GLY A 322 0.89 -1.10 -21.08
C GLY A 322 -0.37 -1.38 -21.88
N LYS A 323 -0.92 -2.58 -21.72
CA LYS A 323 -2.24 -2.93 -22.27
C LYS A 323 -3.34 -2.21 -21.49
N ALA A 324 -4.55 -2.15 -22.04
CA ALA A 324 -5.70 -1.68 -21.27
C ALA A 324 -5.82 -2.49 -19.96
N PHE A 325 -5.94 -1.79 -18.83
CA PHE A 325 -6.02 -2.42 -17.52
C PHE A 325 -7.33 -3.20 -17.37
N ASP A 326 -7.26 -4.54 -17.31
CA ASP A 326 -8.42 -5.39 -17.04
C ASP A 326 -8.62 -5.54 -15.52
N ALA A 327 -9.61 -4.81 -15.00
CA ALA A 327 -9.97 -4.85 -13.58
C ALA A 327 -10.39 -6.25 -13.08
N LYS A 328 -10.80 -7.17 -13.96
CA LYS A 328 -11.13 -8.56 -13.58
C LYS A 328 -9.88 -9.38 -13.30
N MET A 329 -8.74 -9.02 -13.89
CA MET A 329 -7.48 -9.75 -13.77
C MET A 329 -6.89 -9.63 -12.36
N TYR A 330 -7.15 -8.51 -11.66
CA TYR A 330 -6.65 -8.27 -10.31
C TYR A 330 -7.27 -9.15 -9.21
N ARG A 331 -8.26 -10.00 -9.52
CA ARG A 331 -8.75 -11.02 -8.55
C ARG A 331 -7.64 -12.00 -8.13
N ASN A 332 -6.61 -12.16 -8.96
CA ASN A 332 -5.29 -12.62 -8.54
C ASN A 332 -4.34 -11.43 -8.62
N THR A 333 -4.04 -10.81 -7.47
CA THR A 333 -3.28 -9.55 -7.27
C THR A 333 -1.82 -9.54 -7.80
N ARG A 334 -1.46 -10.52 -8.64
CA ARG A 334 -0.09 -10.90 -9.00
C ARG A 334 0.13 -11.08 -10.49
N ILE A 335 -0.94 -11.17 -11.29
CA ILE A 335 -0.89 -11.40 -12.74
C ILE A 335 -1.71 -10.28 -13.37
N GLY A 336 -1.11 -9.55 -14.31
CA GLY A 336 -1.79 -8.43 -14.98
C GLY A 336 -0.87 -7.30 -15.43
N TRP A 337 0.38 -7.31 -14.98
CA TRP A 337 1.40 -6.36 -15.40
C TRP A 337 2.23 -6.85 -16.59
N ASP A 338 1.98 -8.06 -17.10
CA ASP A 338 2.75 -8.63 -18.20
C ASP A 338 2.69 -7.73 -19.45
N GLY A 339 3.87 -7.25 -19.86
CA GLY A 339 4.03 -6.32 -20.97
C GLY A 339 3.81 -4.85 -20.62
N TRP A 340 3.59 -4.52 -19.34
CA TRP A 340 3.69 -3.14 -18.85
C TRP A 340 5.15 -2.79 -18.57
N VAL A 341 5.61 -1.68 -19.14
CA VAL A 341 7.00 -1.23 -19.01
C VAL A 341 7.06 0.29 -18.86
N VAL A 342 8.03 0.76 -18.09
CA VAL A 342 8.46 2.17 -18.15
C VAL A 342 9.61 2.24 -19.13
N ARG A 343 9.50 3.09 -20.15
CA ARG A 343 10.50 3.21 -21.22
C ARG A 343 10.97 4.63 -21.36
N LYS A 344 12.27 4.82 -21.62
CA LYS A 344 12.84 6.10 -22.00
C LYS A 344 12.40 6.46 -23.42
N LYS A 345 11.81 7.64 -23.62
CA LYS A 345 11.50 8.19 -24.95
C LYS A 345 12.80 8.35 -25.73
N GLU A 346 12.86 7.78 -26.93
CA GLU A 346 14.00 8.03 -27.83
C GLU A 346 13.94 9.49 -28.27
N LYS A 347 15.06 10.23 -28.16
CA LYS A 347 15.14 11.58 -28.74
C LYS A 347 14.95 11.40 -30.25
N GLY A 348 13.85 11.97 -30.77
CA GLY A 348 13.33 11.71 -32.10
C GLY A 348 14.40 11.45 -33.16
N LYS A 349 14.31 10.27 -33.77
CA LYS A 349 14.66 10.04 -35.17
C LYS A 349 13.44 10.29 -36.08
N ASP A 350 12.45 11.02 -35.59
CA ASP A 350 11.26 11.44 -36.35
C ASP A 350 11.49 12.85 -36.88
N THR A 351 12.17 12.92 -38.03
CA THR A 351 11.97 13.95 -39.06
C THR A 351 10.83 13.54 -39.97
#